data_AF-A0A661ATU5-F1
#
_entry.id   AF-A0A661ATU5-F1
#
_cell.length_a   1.000
_cell.length_b   1.000
_cell.length_c   1.000
_cell.angle_alpha   90.00
_cell.angle_beta   90.00
_cell.angle_gamma   90.00
#
_symmetry.space_group_name_H-M   'P 1'
#
loop_
_entity.id
_entity.type
_entity.pdbx_description
1 polymer ?
#
loop_
_entity_poly.entity_id
_entity_poly.type
_entity_poly.pdbx_seq_one_letter_code
_entity_poly.pdbx_strand_id
1 'polypeptide(L)'
;MRKIFLFLLPIFAVIYGDSSDLRVGFGGSMVGQKYSILEQDTISITTEPKILADGSYSFDLKSHKFSSEFSSDIGGESFWGNIRLKWKYKIGEFRTEMSEIIEGRAPYSKDNDIVGYFKHRFSLELGQKIDLKKLSARVWVEGKNYSQIGEFYYDYDLLRSRLSYEFPLLEGDGNISWNYSFRSVPDSADANYDRRQLELSYAKLWKAGHFSDLLIGYDRKHFPSEDESGSYSSLYFWSNQSILLGGIFIEPKIDFEKRVYDTEDDIFFDYTYLELEPMVQRDFDSWRLGVGPIYSSQWAKSQYAGESFNEFGIGISANHLNYGVFWLFADIDFGKRFFSDVADTEEFLSDYVFVDVSGMVSVWFAKKIRADLSVSYSPEWHARKGDNIQTSYISLEVRYEFGK
;
A
#
# COMPACT_ATOMS: atom_id res chain seq x y z
N MET A 1 34.39 -18.31 -5.72
CA MET A 1 34.83 -17.06 -5.07
C MET A 1 33.70 -16.05 -5.11
N ARG A 2 32.88 -15.95 -4.05
CA ARG A 2 31.79 -14.97 -3.86
C ARG A 2 31.16 -15.22 -2.47
N LYS A 3 31.93 -15.02 -1.40
CA LYS A 3 31.47 -15.12 0.00
C LYS A 3 32.28 -14.16 0.89
N ILE A 4 32.44 -12.90 0.50
CA ILE A 4 32.85 -11.78 1.34
C ILE A 4 32.32 -10.53 0.63
N PHE A 5 31.11 -10.09 0.93
CA PHE A 5 30.64 -8.73 0.58
C PHE A 5 29.58 -8.20 1.56
N LEU A 6 28.91 -9.08 2.34
CA LEU A 6 27.90 -8.69 3.34
C LEU A 6 28.46 -8.20 4.69
N PHE A 7 29.74 -8.41 4.99
CA PHE A 7 30.33 -8.02 6.29
C PHE A 7 31.08 -6.68 6.29
N LEU A 8 31.25 -6.02 5.12
CA LEU A 8 32.06 -4.79 5.02
C LEU A 8 31.22 -3.48 5.12
N LEU A 9 29.90 -3.53 4.88
CA LEU A 9 29.01 -2.37 4.98
C LEU A 9 28.82 -1.86 6.44
N PRO A 10 28.68 -2.73 7.46
CA PRO A 10 28.65 -2.28 8.86
C PRO A 10 29.98 -1.64 9.30
N ILE A 11 31.10 -2.06 8.72
CA ILE A 11 32.44 -1.57 9.08
C ILE A 11 32.68 -0.17 8.50
N PHE A 12 32.20 0.13 7.29
CA PHE A 12 32.24 1.50 6.75
C PHE A 12 31.34 2.47 7.53
N ALA A 13 30.21 1.98 8.06
CA ALA A 13 29.28 2.77 8.85
C ALA A 13 29.85 3.16 10.24
N VAL A 14 30.72 2.31 10.82
CA VAL A 14 31.42 2.59 12.10
C VAL A 14 32.49 3.68 11.97
N ILE A 15 33.07 3.90 10.79
CA ILE A 15 34.22 4.82 10.60
C ILE A 15 33.80 6.30 10.47
N TYR A 16 32.53 6.61 10.21
CA TYR A 16 32.04 7.99 9.97
C TYR A 16 30.99 8.50 11.01
N GLY A 17 30.88 7.83 12.16
CA GLY A 17 29.77 7.99 13.12
C GLY A 17 29.70 9.29 13.93
N ASP A 18 30.68 10.20 13.83
CA ASP A 18 30.71 11.42 14.68
C ASP A 18 30.05 12.67 14.04
N SER A 19 29.56 12.59 12.79
CA SER A 19 28.87 13.71 12.13
C SER A 19 27.57 13.33 11.40
N SER A 20 27.01 12.15 11.69
CA SER A 20 25.95 11.56 10.88
C SER A 20 24.83 10.87 11.66
N ASP A 21 23.59 11.02 11.17
CA ASP A 21 22.41 10.29 11.65
C ASP A 21 22.37 8.89 11.00
N LEU A 22 23.15 7.95 11.53
CA LEU A 22 23.16 6.55 11.10
C LEU A 22 22.15 5.71 11.90
N ARG A 23 21.36 4.88 11.20
CA ARG A 23 20.50 3.86 11.81
C ARG A 23 20.74 2.51 11.14
N VAL A 24 20.87 1.45 11.93
CA VAL A 24 21.06 0.08 11.43
C VAL A 24 20.11 -0.86 12.17
N GLY A 25 19.37 -1.66 11.40
CA GLY A 25 18.45 -2.68 11.88
C GLY A 25 18.84 -4.08 11.42
N PHE A 26 18.52 -5.07 12.25
CA PHE A 26 18.55 -6.48 11.88
C PHE A 26 17.28 -7.13 12.41
N GLY A 27 16.61 -7.92 11.57
CA GLY A 27 15.34 -8.55 11.94
C GLY A 27 15.15 -9.91 11.30
N GLY A 28 14.08 -10.59 11.72
CA GLY A 28 13.59 -11.79 11.06
C GLY A 28 12.08 -11.74 10.94
N SER A 29 11.56 -12.19 9.80
CA SER A 29 10.12 -12.26 9.56
C SER A 29 9.71 -13.59 8.96
N MET A 30 8.45 -13.97 9.16
CA MET A 30 7.83 -15.12 8.54
C MET A 30 6.41 -14.73 8.13
N VAL A 31 6.05 -15.03 6.88
CA VAL A 31 4.73 -14.77 6.32
C VAL A 31 4.08 -16.12 5.99
N GLY A 32 2.88 -16.36 6.50
CA GLY A 32 2.08 -17.52 6.13
C GLY A 32 0.82 -17.06 5.41
N GLN A 33 0.68 -17.38 4.13
CA GLN A 33 -0.51 -17.08 3.33
C GLN A 33 -1.07 -18.39 2.76
N LYS A 34 -2.38 -18.62 2.89
CA LYS A 34 -3.01 -19.89 2.45
C LYS A 34 -3.54 -19.88 1.01
N TYR A 35 -3.74 -18.73 0.37
CA TYR A 35 -4.14 -18.62 -1.05
C TYR A 35 -3.63 -17.32 -1.68
N SER A 36 -3.27 -17.33 -2.97
CA SER A 36 -2.78 -16.19 -3.74
C SER A 36 -3.86 -15.73 -4.72
N ILE A 37 -4.51 -14.59 -4.45
CA ILE A 37 -5.43 -13.98 -5.42
C ILE A 37 -4.63 -13.02 -6.30
N LEU A 38 -4.41 -13.46 -7.55
CA LEU A 38 -4.27 -12.76 -8.84
C LEU A 38 -3.49 -11.45 -9.03
N GLU A 39 -2.93 -10.79 -8.01
CA GLU A 39 -2.03 -9.63 -8.22
C GLU A 39 -0.67 -9.82 -7.53
N GLN A 40 0.11 -10.81 -8.02
CA GLN A 40 1.54 -10.93 -7.69
C GLN A 40 2.43 -9.88 -8.39
N ASP A 41 1.83 -8.90 -9.06
CA ASP A 41 2.54 -8.02 -10.00
C ASP A 41 3.41 -6.95 -9.32
N THR A 42 3.27 -6.75 -7.99
CA THR A 42 4.00 -5.68 -7.28
C THR A 42 4.60 -6.06 -5.93
N ILE A 43 4.15 -7.12 -5.27
CA ILE A 43 4.63 -7.48 -3.93
C ILE A 43 5.27 -8.86 -3.96
N SER A 44 6.50 -8.89 -3.47
CA SER A 44 7.30 -10.10 -3.36
C SER A 44 7.00 -10.82 -2.06
N ILE A 45 5.80 -11.37 -1.94
CA ILE A 45 5.42 -12.14 -0.76
C ILE A 45 5.96 -13.55 -0.96
N THR A 46 6.93 -13.92 -0.13
CA THR A 46 7.46 -15.29 -0.06
C THR A 46 7.06 -15.85 1.30
N THR A 47 6.60 -17.09 1.35
CA THR A 47 6.16 -17.75 2.60
C THR A 47 7.32 -18.29 3.45
N GLU A 48 8.56 -18.07 3.02
CA GLU A 48 9.75 -18.52 3.73
C GLU A 48 10.16 -17.57 4.87
N PRO A 49 10.76 -18.10 5.95
CA PRO A 49 11.44 -17.28 6.95
C PRO A 49 12.58 -16.49 6.32
N LYS A 50 12.72 -15.22 6.70
CA LYS A 50 13.73 -14.31 6.16
C LYS A 50 14.52 -13.65 7.27
N ILE A 51 15.80 -13.42 6.99
CA ILE A 51 16.68 -12.55 7.76
C ILE A 51 16.77 -11.21 7.03
N LEU A 52 16.49 -10.12 7.74
CA LEU A 52 16.43 -8.76 7.24
C LEU A 52 17.61 -7.96 7.77
N ALA A 53 18.19 -7.14 6.90
CA ALA A 53 19.13 -6.09 7.28
C ALA A 53 18.74 -4.80 6.57
N ASP A 54 18.61 -3.73 7.33
CA ASP A 54 18.27 -2.41 6.84
C ASP A 54 19.19 -1.36 7.46
N GLY A 55 19.31 -0.25 6.76
CA GLY A 55 20.00 0.90 7.30
C GLY A 55 19.70 2.15 6.52
N SER A 56 19.83 3.26 7.23
CA SER A 56 19.68 4.59 6.66
C SER A 56 20.80 5.49 7.14
N TYR A 57 21.27 6.34 6.24
CA TYR A 57 22.26 7.36 6.52
C TYR A 57 21.79 8.67 5.91
N SER A 58 21.89 9.78 6.65
CA SER A 58 21.65 11.10 6.09
C SER A 58 22.62 12.14 6.63
N PHE A 59 22.91 13.13 5.80
CA PHE A 59 23.72 14.29 6.16
C PHE A 59 23.23 15.54 5.45
N ASP A 60 23.42 16.67 6.11
CA ASP A 60 23.02 17.99 5.63
C ASP A 60 24.24 18.83 5.26
N LEU A 61 24.22 19.46 4.09
CA LEU A 61 25.21 20.42 3.60
C LEU A 61 24.50 21.72 3.21
N LYS A 62 24.32 22.63 4.17
CA LYS A 62 23.59 23.91 4.00
C LYS A 62 22.17 23.67 3.47
N SER A 63 21.92 24.08 2.22
CA SER A 63 20.65 23.94 1.48
C SER A 63 20.43 22.55 0.89
N HIS A 64 21.41 21.65 1.00
CA HIS A 64 21.35 20.30 0.47
C HIS A 64 21.19 19.29 1.60
N LYS A 65 20.36 18.27 1.36
CA LYS A 65 20.27 17.08 2.19
C LYS A 65 20.48 15.87 1.32
N PHE A 66 21.40 15.00 1.73
CA PHE A 66 21.64 13.72 1.10
C PHE A 66 21.22 12.62 2.06
N SER A 67 20.53 11.62 1.54
CA SER A 67 20.10 10.45 2.30
C SER A 67 20.25 9.20 1.45
N SER A 68 20.71 8.13 2.07
CA SER A 68 20.79 6.79 1.51
C SER A 68 20.04 5.84 2.43
N GLU A 69 19.23 4.97 1.87
CA GLU A 69 18.54 3.88 2.55
C GLU A 69 18.92 2.58 1.84
N PHE A 70 19.16 1.51 2.58
CA PHE A 70 19.28 0.18 2.01
C PHE A 70 18.43 -0.79 2.82
N SER A 71 17.93 -1.81 2.15
CA SER A 71 17.28 -2.95 2.80
C SER A 71 17.58 -4.21 2.01
N SER A 72 17.79 -5.32 2.72
CA SER A 72 18.08 -6.61 2.12
C SER A 72 17.45 -7.72 2.94
N ASP A 73 17.09 -8.80 2.26
CA ASP A 73 16.60 -10.02 2.86
C ASP A 73 17.32 -11.26 2.31
N ILE A 74 17.52 -12.24 3.19
CA ILE A 74 18.07 -13.56 2.89
C ILE A 74 17.04 -14.58 3.35
N GLY A 75 16.41 -15.27 2.41
CA GLY A 75 15.54 -16.41 2.66
C GLY A 75 16.24 -17.75 2.47
N GLY A 76 15.47 -18.83 2.38
CA GLY A 76 15.94 -20.16 2.00
C GLY A 76 16.02 -20.37 0.48
N GLU A 77 15.27 -19.61 -0.31
CA GLU A 77 15.11 -19.78 -1.76
C GLU A 77 15.72 -18.63 -2.56
N SER A 78 15.79 -17.43 -2.00
CA SER A 78 16.32 -16.25 -2.69
C SER A 78 16.99 -15.22 -1.79
N PHE A 79 17.78 -14.36 -2.43
CA PHE A 79 18.26 -13.11 -1.87
C PHE A 79 17.53 -11.94 -2.53
N TRP A 80 17.12 -10.95 -1.75
CA TRP A 80 16.61 -9.68 -2.25
C TRP A 80 17.36 -8.51 -1.60
N GLY A 81 17.48 -7.41 -2.35
CA GLY A 81 17.96 -6.17 -1.77
C GLY A 81 17.64 -4.95 -2.62
N ASN A 82 17.61 -3.80 -1.96
CA ASN A 82 17.48 -2.51 -2.59
C ASN A 82 18.39 -1.46 -1.93
N ILE A 83 18.74 -0.46 -2.73
CA ILE A 83 19.41 0.76 -2.29
C ILE A 83 18.63 1.93 -2.88
N ARG A 84 18.28 2.89 -2.03
CA ARG A 84 17.67 4.15 -2.38
C ARG A 84 18.62 5.29 -2.06
N LEU A 85 18.95 6.08 -3.07
CA LEU A 85 19.70 7.32 -2.93
C LEU A 85 18.73 8.49 -3.12
N LYS A 86 18.89 9.53 -2.30
CA LYS A 86 18.01 10.68 -2.33
C LYS A 86 18.78 11.96 -2.05
N TRP A 87 18.60 12.94 -2.92
CA TRP A 87 19.14 14.28 -2.78
C TRP A 87 17.99 15.28 -2.76
N LYS A 88 18.00 16.17 -1.77
CA LYS A 88 17.07 17.28 -1.68
C LYS A 88 17.86 18.58 -1.68
N TYR A 89 17.36 19.55 -2.42
CA TYR A 89 17.87 20.92 -2.43
C TYR A 89 16.73 21.88 -2.15
N LYS A 90 16.96 22.88 -1.29
CA LYS A 90 15.97 23.91 -0.97
C LYS A 90 16.60 25.30 -1.05
N ILE A 91 15.97 26.20 -1.81
CA ILE A 91 16.35 27.61 -1.88
C ILE A 91 15.10 28.48 -1.83
N GLY A 92 14.97 29.28 -0.75
CA GLY A 92 13.76 30.05 -0.48
C GLY A 92 12.52 29.15 -0.50
N GLU A 93 11.57 29.49 -1.37
CA GLU A 93 10.32 28.75 -1.56
C GLU A 93 10.43 27.55 -2.53
N PHE A 94 11.56 27.40 -3.22
CA PHE A 94 11.77 26.31 -4.17
C PHE A 94 12.43 25.10 -3.51
N ARG A 95 11.96 23.92 -3.89
CA ARG A 95 12.54 22.63 -3.51
C ARG A 95 12.73 21.77 -4.75
N THR A 96 13.86 21.09 -4.81
CA THR A 96 14.13 20.00 -5.75
C THR A 96 14.43 18.75 -4.96
N GLU A 97 13.92 17.61 -5.43
CA GLU A 97 14.23 16.31 -4.91
C GLU A 97 14.53 15.35 -6.05
N MET A 98 15.68 14.70 -5.99
CA MET A 98 16.04 13.59 -6.86
C MET A 98 16.10 12.32 -6.02
N SER A 99 15.61 11.22 -6.56
CA SER A 99 15.81 9.92 -5.95
C SER A 99 16.07 8.85 -6.98
N GLU A 100 16.88 7.88 -6.59
CA GLU A 100 17.23 6.71 -7.38
C GLU A 100 17.05 5.48 -6.51
N ILE A 101 16.40 4.45 -7.04
CA ILE A 101 16.18 3.18 -6.37
C ILE A 101 16.70 2.09 -7.31
N ILE A 102 17.62 1.28 -6.80
CA ILE A 102 18.09 0.08 -7.45
C ILE A 102 17.67 -1.10 -6.58
N GLU A 103 16.99 -2.07 -7.17
CA GLU A 103 16.47 -3.24 -6.48
C GLU A 103 16.75 -4.50 -7.31
N GLY A 104 16.99 -5.62 -6.64
CA GLY A 104 17.14 -6.90 -7.33
C GLY A 104 16.77 -8.09 -6.45
N ARG A 105 16.32 -9.16 -7.12
CA ARG A 105 16.14 -10.49 -6.55
C ARG A 105 16.98 -11.51 -7.31
N ALA A 106 17.71 -12.33 -6.57
CA ALA A 106 18.48 -13.44 -7.09
C ALA A 106 18.03 -14.75 -6.42
N PRO A 107 17.37 -15.68 -7.14
CA PRO A 107 17.07 -17.01 -6.63
C PRO A 107 18.36 -17.84 -6.48
N TYR A 108 18.40 -18.76 -5.53
CA TYR A 108 19.57 -19.63 -5.30
C TYR A 108 19.63 -20.83 -6.26
N SER A 109 18.49 -21.25 -6.81
CA SER A 109 18.38 -22.30 -7.82
C SER A 109 17.52 -21.85 -8.99
N LYS A 110 17.73 -22.47 -10.16
CA LYS A 110 16.86 -22.31 -11.33
C LYS A 110 15.57 -23.11 -11.22
N ASP A 111 15.52 -24.08 -10.30
CA ASP A 111 14.39 -24.99 -10.10
C ASP A 111 13.40 -24.48 -9.04
N ASN A 112 13.65 -23.31 -8.45
CA ASN A 112 12.72 -22.68 -7.50
C ASN A 112 11.69 -21.85 -8.28
N ASP A 113 10.45 -21.79 -7.80
CA ASP A 113 9.36 -21.00 -8.39
C ASP A 113 9.60 -19.48 -8.32
N ILE A 114 10.67 -19.04 -7.63
CA ILE A 114 11.03 -17.63 -7.48
C ILE A 114 11.78 -17.12 -8.71
N VAL A 115 11.14 -16.21 -9.46
CA VAL A 115 11.76 -15.51 -10.58
C VAL A 115 12.65 -14.37 -10.11
N GLY A 116 13.93 -14.40 -10.51
CA GLY A 116 14.87 -13.30 -10.28
C GLY A 116 14.58 -12.08 -11.15
N TYR A 117 14.92 -10.89 -10.69
CA TYR A 117 14.79 -9.65 -11.46
C TYR A 117 15.80 -8.59 -11.04
N PHE A 118 15.98 -7.59 -11.90
CA PHE A 118 16.64 -6.33 -11.62
C PHE A 118 15.70 -5.17 -11.95
N LYS A 119 15.65 -4.17 -11.07
CA LYS A 119 14.76 -3.03 -11.18
C LYS A 119 15.52 -1.74 -10.89
N HIS A 120 15.32 -0.75 -11.74
CA HIS A 120 15.86 0.60 -11.54
C HIS A 120 14.73 1.61 -11.64
N ARG A 121 14.69 2.56 -10.71
CA ARG A 121 13.75 3.68 -10.73
C ARG A 121 14.49 4.98 -10.47
N PHE A 122 14.24 5.98 -11.30
CA PHE A 122 14.70 7.35 -11.09
C PHE A 122 13.49 8.27 -10.93
N SER A 123 13.57 9.26 -10.04
CA SER A 123 12.53 10.27 -9.87
C SER A 123 13.11 11.67 -9.69
N LEU A 124 12.46 12.66 -10.29
CA LEU A 124 12.70 14.08 -10.07
C LEU A 124 11.40 14.75 -9.61
N GLU A 125 11.44 15.46 -8.50
CA GLU A 125 10.36 16.32 -8.01
C GLU A 125 10.85 17.76 -7.90
N LEU A 126 10.05 18.67 -8.42
CA LEU A 126 10.18 20.11 -8.27
C LEU A 126 8.97 20.59 -7.47
N GLY A 127 9.21 21.42 -6.46
CA GLY A 127 8.17 22.00 -5.62
C GLY A 127 8.40 23.48 -5.41
N GLN A 128 7.31 24.24 -5.33
CA GLN A 128 7.34 25.64 -4.97
C GLN A 128 6.24 25.91 -3.94
N LYS A 129 6.61 26.56 -2.85
CA LYS A 129 5.65 27.10 -1.88
C LYS A 129 5.25 28.53 -2.28
N ILE A 130 3.96 28.84 -2.20
CA ILE A 130 3.40 30.15 -2.57
C ILE A 130 2.44 30.53 -1.45
N ASP A 131 2.90 31.32 -0.49
CA ASP A 131 2.19 31.62 0.76
C ASP A 131 1.79 30.35 1.54
N LEU A 132 0.50 30.06 1.64
CA LEU A 132 -0.07 28.86 2.25
C LEU A 132 -0.30 27.71 1.25
N LYS A 133 0.05 27.91 -0.02
CA LYS A 133 -0.17 26.94 -1.11
C LYS A 133 1.14 26.24 -1.47
N LYS A 134 1.05 25.08 -2.09
CA LYS A 134 2.21 24.36 -2.62
C LYS A 134 1.90 23.75 -3.98
N LEU A 135 2.74 24.07 -4.96
CA LEU A 135 2.74 23.44 -6.27
C LEU A 135 3.88 22.42 -6.32
N SER A 136 3.63 21.25 -6.88
CA SER A 136 4.67 20.25 -7.12
C SER A 136 4.47 19.53 -8.46
N ALA A 137 5.58 19.20 -9.10
CA ALA A 137 5.66 18.42 -10.32
C ALA A 137 6.68 17.31 -10.10
N ARG A 138 6.28 16.06 -10.28
CA ARG A 138 7.15 14.89 -10.16
C ARG A 138 7.11 14.09 -11.46
N VAL A 139 8.27 13.63 -11.91
CA VAL A 139 8.42 12.64 -12.98
C VAL A 139 9.23 11.48 -12.42
N TRP A 140 8.85 10.25 -12.76
CA TRP A 140 9.66 9.09 -12.45
C TRP A 140 9.61 8.07 -13.58
N VAL A 141 10.76 7.44 -13.81
CA VAL A 141 10.97 6.39 -14.80
C VAL A 141 11.42 5.14 -14.07
N GLU A 142 10.98 4.00 -14.56
CA GLU A 142 11.28 2.70 -13.99
C GLU A 142 11.47 1.68 -15.10
N GLY A 143 12.51 0.86 -14.99
CA GLY A 143 12.69 -0.35 -15.80
C GLY A 143 12.81 -1.56 -14.89
N LYS A 144 12.18 -2.67 -15.27
CA LYS A 144 12.29 -3.95 -14.58
C LYS A 144 12.57 -5.05 -15.60
N ASN A 145 13.66 -5.77 -15.39
CA ASN A 145 14.09 -6.89 -16.23
C ASN A 145 14.06 -8.17 -15.40
N TYR A 146 13.33 -9.18 -15.86
CA TYR A 146 13.26 -10.49 -15.24
C TYR A 146 14.34 -11.43 -15.80
N SER A 147 14.81 -12.33 -14.95
CA SER A 147 15.78 -13.36 -15.31
C SER A 147 15.20 -14.45 -16.21
N GLN A 148 13.87 -14.59 -16.22
CA GLN A 148 13.09 -15.50 -17.05
C GLN A 148 11.77 -14.80 -17.41
N ILE A 149 11.27 -15.04 -18.62
CA ILE A 149 10.00 -14.48 -19.10
C ILE A 149 8.94 -15.59 -19.08
N GLY A 150 7.76 -15.28 -18.56
CA GLY A 150 6.58 -16.13 -18.53
C GLY A 150 5.30 -15.32 -18.71
N GLU A 151 4.15 -15.99 -18.66
CA GLU A 151 2.83 -15.37 -18.84
C GLU A 151 2.58 -14.20 -17.87
N PHE A 152 3.06 -14.33 -16.62
CA PHE A 152 2.91 -13.32 -15.57
C PHE A 152 4.19 -12.56 -15.24
N TYR A 153 5.31 -12.83 -15.94
CA TYR A 153 6.60 -12.20 -15.67
C TYR A 153 7.25 -11.76 -16.98
N TYR A 154 7.25 -10.46 -17.26
CA TYR A 154 7.83 -9.91 -18.48
C TYR A 154 8.50 -8.56 -18.20
N ASP A 155 9.53 -8.27 -18.97
CA ASP A 155 10.27 -7.02 -18.87
C ASP A 155 9.32 -5.84 -19.13
N TYR A 156 9.52 -4.74 -18.42
CA TYR A 156 8.73 -3.54 -18.67
C TYR A 156 9.51 -2.26 -18.37
N ASP A 157 9.12 -1.21 -19.09
CA ASP A 157 9.45 0.17 -18.80
C ASP A 157 8.19 0.92 -18.39
N LEU A 158 8.33 1.85 -17.45
CA LEU A 158 7.24 2.60 -16.87
C LEU A 158 7.64 4.05 -16.69
N LEU A 159 6.97 4.94 -17.40
CA LEU A 159 7.05 6.38 -17.19
C LEU A 159 5.82 6.83 -16.40
N ARG A 160 6.02 7.69 -15.40
CA ARG A 160 4.92 8.33 -14.70
C ARG A 160 5.23 9.79 -14.39
N SER A 161 4.18 10.59 -14.29
CA SER A 161 4.29 11.97 -13.83
C SER A 161 3.10 12.34 -12.95
N ARG A 162 3.30 13.33 -12.08
CA ARG A 162 2.29 13.90 -11.19
C ARG A 162 2.47 15.40 -11.12
N LEU A 163 1.39 16.14 -11.39
CA LEU A 163 1.26 17.56 -11.05
C LEU A 163 0.29 17.66 -9.87
N SER A 164 0.66 18.40 -8.83
CA SER A 164 -0.14 18.50 -7.60
C SER A 164 -0.13 19.93 -7.06
N TYR A 165 -1.30 20.44 -6.71
CA TYR A 165 -1.50 21.74 -6.12
C TYR A 165 -2.28 21.61 -4.81
N GLU A 166 -1.60 21.94 -3.71
CA GLU A 166 -2.13 21.98 -2.36
C GLU A 166 -2.54 23.41 -2.01
N PHE A 167 -3.74 23.60 -1.46
CA PHE A 167 -4.29 24.89 -1.12
C PHE A 167 -5.15 24.83 0.16
N PRO A 168 -5.17 25.88 0.98
CA PRO A 168 -6.07 25.93 2.13
C PRO A 168 -7.52 26.05 1.66
N LEU A 169 -8.40 25.22 2.23
CA LEU A 169 -9.84 25.25 1.97
C LEU A 169 -10.57 25.06 3.31
N LEU A 170 -11.45 25.99 3.73
CA LEU A 170 -12.21 25.87 4.98
C LEU A 170 -11.35 25.52 6.22
N GLU A 171 -10.13 26.06 6.31
CA GLU A 171 -9.10 25.76 7.34
C GLU A 171 -8.58 24.30 7.34
N GLY A 172 -8.89 23.51 6.32
CA GLY A 172 -8.26 22.23 6.02
C GLY A 172 -7.35 22.35 4.80
N ASP A 173 -6.84 21.20 4.36
CA ASP A 173 -5.92 21.05 3.25
C ASP A 173 -6.65 20.43 2.05
N GLY A 174 -6.86 21.25 1.02
CA GLY A 174 -7.33 20.80 -0.28
C GLY A 174 -6.16 20.43 -1.18
N ASN A 175 -6.32 19.39 -2.00
CA ASN A 175 -5.34 19.00 -3.01
C ASN A 175 -6.04 18.69 -4.33
N ILE A 176 -5.51 19.22 -5.44
CA ILE A 176 -5.84 18.74 -6.77
C ILE A 176 -4.59 18.14 -7.39
N SER A 177 -4.69 16.95 -7.98
CA SER A 177 -3.56 16.33 -8.66
C SER A 177 -3.93 15.63 -9.95
N TRP A 178 -3.06 15.75 -10.93
CA TRP A 178 -3.13 15.05 -12.20
C TRP A 178 -1.97 14.08 -12.31
N ASN A 179 -2.27 12.81 -12.54
CA ASN A 179 -1.29 11.75 -12.72
C ASN A 179 -1.36 11.21 -14.14
N TYR A 180 -0.19 10.94 -14.70
CA TYR A 180 -0.02 10.28 -15.98
C TYR A 180 0.88 9.07 -15.80
N SER A 181 0.57 7.95 -16.45
CA SER A 181 1.42 6.76 -16.46
C SER A 181 1.39 6.11 -17.84
N PHE A 182 2.55 5.66 -18.30
CA PHE A 182 2.70 4.89 -19.52
C PHE A 182 3.55 3.66 -19.21
N ARG A 183 3.02 2.46 -19.49
CA ARG A 183 3.75 1.18 -19.36
C ARG A 183 4.02 0.63 -20.75
N SER A 184 5.27 0.30 -21.00
CA SER A 184 5.74 -0.41 -22.19
C SER A 184 6.16 -1.83 -21.80
N VAL A 185 5.69 -2.82 -22.54
CA VAL A 185 6.01 -4.25 -22.41
C VAL A 185 6.30 -4.82 -23.80
N PRO A 186 6.97 -5.98 -23.92
CA PRO A 186 7.11 -6.67 -25.19
C PRO A 186 5.75 -6.98 -25.83
N ASP A 187 5.66 -6.90 -27.16
CA ASP A 187 4.42 -7.14 -27.92
C ASP A 187 3.74 -8.47 -27.56
N SER A 188 4.51 -9.49 -27.20
CA SER A 188 4.00 -10.81 -26.82
C SER A 188 3.19 -10.83 -25.52
N ALA A 189 3.28 -9.80 -24.69
CA ALA A 189 2.58 -9.70 -23.41
C ALA A 189 1.26 -8.90 -23.50
N ASP A 190 1.08 -8.13 -24.57
CA ASP A 190 -0.11 -7.30 -24.85
C ASP A 190 -0.67 -6.51 -23.64
N ALA A 191 0.22 -5.99 -22.80
CA ALA A 191 -0.11 -5.31 -21.53
C ALA A 191 0.39 -3.86 -21.47
N ASN A 192 0.59 -3.24 -22.64
CA ASN A 192 0.92 -1.82 -22.77
C ASN A 192 -0.26 -0.98 -22.27
N TYR A 193 -0.02 0.13 -21.58
CA TYR A 193 -1.13 1.03 -21.25
C TYR A 193 -0.71 2.49 -21.10
N ASP A 194 -1.68 3.36 -21.36
CA ASP A 194 -1.72 4.78 -20.98
C ASP A 194 -2.74 4.95 -19.86
N ARG A 195 -2.38 5.61 -18.75
CA ARG A 195 -3.29 5.88 -17.64
C ARG A 195 -3.24 7.34 -17.25
N ARG A 196 -4.42 7.94 -17.09
CA ARG A 196 -4.61 9.35 -16.72
C ARG A 196 -5.57 9.42 -15.55
N GLN A 197 -5.16 10.11 -14.50
CA GLN A 197 -5.95 10.23 -13.29
C GLN A 197 -6.02 11.70 -12.88
N LEU A 198 -7.22 12.16 -12.51
CA LEU A 198 -7.44 13.45 -11.88
C LEU A 198 -8.04 13.19 -10.51
N GLU A 199 -7.44 13.76 -9.47
CA GLU A 199 -7.88 13.61 -8.08
C GLU A 199 -8.12 14.99 -7.47
N LEU A 200 -9.18 15.11 -6.70
CA LEU A 200 -9.43 16.21 -5.78
C LEU A 200 -9.65 15.62 -4.40
N SER A 201 -8.84 16.02 -3.42
CA SER A 201 -9.01 15.60 -2.04
C SER A 201 -9.08 16.78 -1.08
N TYR A 202 -9.64 16.52 0.10
CA TYR A 202 -9.77 17.46 1.19
C TYR A 202 -9.63 16.73 2.52
N ALA A 203 -8.68 17.17 3.33
CA ALA A 203 -8.48 16.66 4.68
C ALA A 203 -8.54 17.80 5.71
N LYS A 204 -9.23 17.57 6.83
CA LYS A 204 -9.23 18.48 7.98
C LYS A 204 -9.34 17.72 9.29
N LEU A 205 -8.42 18.01 10.21
CA LEU A 205 -8.57 17.67 11.62
C LEU A 205 -9.24 18.84 12.34
N TRP A 206 -10.46 18.64 12.81
CA TRP A 206 -11.18 19.63 13.59
C TRP A 206 -10.84 19.51 15.08
N LYS A 207 -11.39 20.42 15.90
CA LYS A 207 -11.25 20.34 17.36
C LYS A 207 -11.87 19.04 17.89
N ALA A 208 -11.43 18.61 19.07
CA ALA A 208 -12.00 17.47 19.79
C ALA A 208 -11.95 16.11 19.03
N GLY A 209 -10.97 15.94 18.12
CA GLY A 209 -10.71 14.66 17.48
C GLY A 209 -11.59 14.33 16.29
N HIS A 210 -12.49 15.22 15.88
CA HIS A 210 -13.24 15.07 14.64
C HIS A 210 -12.30 15.20 13.44
N PHE A 211 -12.51 14.41 12.40
CA PHE A 211 -11.80 14.59 11.14
C PHE A 211 -12.73 14.43 9.94
N SER A 212 -12.33 14.99 8.82
CA SER A 212 -12.95 14.75 7.52
C SER A 212 -11.86 14.53 6.50
N ASP A 213 -11.94 13.43 5.78
CA ASP A 213 -11.06 13.08 4.68
C ASP A 213 -11.92 12.65 3.50
N LEU A 214 -11.80 13.36 2.38
CA LEU A 214 -12.63 13.20 1.19
C LEU A 214 -11.72 13.11 -0.03
N LEU A 215 -12.07 12.24 -0.96
CA LEU A 215 -11.41 12.12 -2.25
C LEU A 215 -12.46 11.88 -3.32
N ILE A 216 -12.39 12.64 -4.42
CA ILE A 216 -13.09 12.34 -5.66
C ILE A 216 -12.06 12.25 -6.77
N GLY A 217 -12.20 11.26 -7.64
CA GLY A 217 -11.27 11.10 -8.73
C GLY A 217 -11.89 10.52 -9.98
N TYR A 218 -11.24 10.83 -11.09
CA TYR A 218 -11.48 10.25 -12.40
C TYR A 218 -10.22 9.51 -12.83
N ASP A 219 -10.37 8.29 -13.30
CA ASP A 219 -9.27 7.46 -13.82
C ASP A 219 -9.63 6.96 -15.21
N ARG A 220 -8.68 7.03 -16.15
CA ARG A 220 -8.81 6.48 -17.50
C ARG A 220 -7.59 5.64 -17.75
N LYS A 221 -7.77 4.35 -17.97
CA LYS A 221 -6.71 3.43 -18.39
C LYS A 221 -7.05 2.87 -19.77
N HIS A 222 -6.12 2.98 -20.70
CA HIS A 222 -6.28 2.53 -22.08
C HIS A 222 -5.14 1.59 -22.46
N PHE A 223 -5.51 0.38 -22.88
CA PHE A 223 -4.63 -0.62 -23.47
C PHE A 223 -4.74 -0.51 -25.00
N PRO A 224 -3.66 -0.19 -25.72
CA PRO A 224 -3.69 -0.06 -27.17
C PRO A 224 -3.53 -1.43 -27.86
N SER A 225 -4.30 -2.42 -27.42
CA SER A 225 -4.41 -3.76 -28.04
C SER A 225 -5.50 -3.77 -29.11
N GLU A 226 -5.62 -4.84 -29.90
CA GLU A 226 -6.67 -4.95 -30.93
C GLU A 226 -8.09 -5.04 -30.35
N ASP A 227 -8.25 -5.63 -29.16
CA ASP A 227 -9.54 -5.80 -28.47
C ASP A 227 -9.83 -4.71 -27.43
N GLU A 228 -8.82 -3.89 -27.10
CA GLU A 228 -8.82 -2.91 -26.01
C GLU A 228 -9.27 -3.48 -24.65
N SER A 229 -9.18 -4.81 -24.46
CA SER A 229 -9.67 -5.50 -23.26
C SER A 229 -9.05 -4.93 -21.98
N GLY A 230 -9.88 -4.71 -20.97
CA GLY A 230 -9.45 -4.09 -19.71
C GLY A 230 -9.22 -2.57 -19.77
N SER A 231 -9.42 -1.92 -20.92
CA SER A 231 -9.46 -0.44 -21.01
C SER A 231 -10.74 0.08 -20.38
N TYR A 232 -10.65 1.08 -19.50
CA TYR A 232 -11.79 1.61 -18.76
C TYR A 232 -11.68 3.10 -18.45
N SER A 233 -12.83 3.71 -18.14
CA SER A 233 -12.96 4.97 -17.42
C SER A 233 -13.66 4.72 -16.08
N SER A 234 -13.13 5.26 -14.99
CA SER A 234 -13.69 5.13 -13.65
C SER A 234 -13.88 6.51 -13.01
N LEU A 235 -15.03 6.69 -12.37
CA LEU A 235 -15.30 7.80 -11.45
C LEU A 235 -15.46 7.19 -10.07
N TYR A 236 -14.68 7.65 -9.10
CA TYR A 236 -14.72 7.14 -7.74
C TYR A 236 -14.77 8.27 -6.71
N PHE A 237 -15.39 7.98 -5.59
CA PHE A 237 -15.53 8.87 -4.45
C PHE A 237 -15.32 8.08 -3.18
N TRP A 238 -14.42 8.57 -2.34
CA TRP A 238 -14.15 7.99 -1.04
C TRP A 238 -14.28 9.08 0.03
N SER A 239 -14.87 8.72 1.16
CA SER A 239 -15.03 9.62 2.31
C SER A 239 -14.82 8.83 3.59
N ASN A 240 -13.98 9.35 4.47
CA ASN A 240 -13.85 8.89 5.85
C ASN A 240 -13.96 10.08 6.79
N GLN A 241 -14.87 10.01 7.75
CA GLN A 241 -15.13 11.11 8.67
C GLN A 241 -15.19 10.56 10.09
N SER A 242 -14.96 11.43 11.07
CA SER A 242 -15.22 11.12 12.48
C SER A 242 -15.87 12.31 13.14
N ILE A 243 -17.02 12.06 13.78
CA ILE A 243 -17.87 13.08 14.38
C ILE A 243 -18.09 12.72 15.85
N LEU A 244 -17.48 13.48 16.78
CA LEU A 244 -17.70 13.32 18.21
C LEU A 244 -19.00 14.00 18.66
N LEU A 245 -19.94 13.21 19.18
CA LEU A 245 -21.20 13.65 19.77
C LEU A 245 -21.33 13.07 21.18
N GLY A 246 -21.19 13.91 22.21
CA GLY A 246 -21.42 13.51 23.60
C GLY A 246 -20.49 12.40 24.11
N GLY A 247 -19.23 12.35 23.65
CA GLY A 247 -18.26 11.31 24.05
C GLY A 247 -18.31 10.04 23.19
N ILE A 248 -19.12 10.04 22.13
CA ILE A 248 -19.25 8.96 21.15
C ILE A 248 -18.79 9.47 19.79
N PHE A 249 -17.94 8.73 19.09
CA PHE A 249 -17.53 9.02 17.72
C PHE A 249 -18.48 8.32 16.75
N ILE A 250 -18.95 9.03 15.74
CA ILE A 250 -19.64 8.47 14.57
C ILE A 250 -18.69 8.59 13.40
N GLU A 251 -18.27 7.45 12.86
CA GLU A 251 -17.26 7.35 11.82
C GLU A 251 -17.85 6.77 10.53
N PRO A 252 -18.54 7.58 9.71
CA PRO A 252 -19.05 7.10 8.44
C PRO A 252 -17.93 7.01 7.42
N LYS A 253 -17.82 5.82 6.82
CA LYS A 253 -17.08 5.60 5.59
C LYS A 253 -18.03 5.42 4.42
N ILE A 254 -17.64 5.98 3.27
CA ILE A 254 -18.35 5.82 2.01
C ILE A 254 -17.30 5.50 0.96
N ASP A 255 -17.53 4.45 0.20
CA ASP A 255 -16.81 4.17 -1.04
C ASP A 255 -17.81 4.09 -2.18
N PHE A 256 -17.49 4.68 -3.30
CA PHE A 256 -18.31 4.67 -4.50
C PHE A 256 -17.39 4.58 -5.70
N GLU A 257 -17.72 3.68 -6.62
CA GLU A 257 -17.04 3.58 -7.90
C GLU A 257 -18.06 3.36 -9.01
N LYS A 258 -17.87 4.05 -10.14
CA LYS A 258 -18.51 3.69 -11.39
C LYS A 258 -17.42 3.43 -12.41
N ARG A 259 -17.36 2.20 -12.94
CA ARG A 259 -16.40 1.80 -13.96
C ARG A 259 -17.13 1.46 -15.25
N VAL A 260 -16.60 1.98 -16.36
CA VAL A 260 -17.09 1.76 -17.71
C VAL A 260 -15.93 1.27 -18.56
N TYR A 261 -16.05 0.07 -19.13
CA TYR A 261 -15.05 -0.53 -20.00
C TYR A 261 -15.33 -0.18 -21.46
N ASP A 262 -14.26 -0.04 -22.26
CA ASP A 262 -14.41 0.25 -23.70
C ASP A 262 -14.91 -1.00 -24.46
N THR A 263 -14.42 -2.16 -24.04
CA THR A 263 -14.84 -3.49 -24.50
C THR A 263 -15.24 -4.30 -23.27
N GLU A 264 -16.47 -4.81 -23.25
CA GLU A 264 -16.92 -5.66 -22.16
C GLU A 264 -16.85 -7.16 -22.50
N ASP A 265 -16.47 -7.97 -21.54
CA ASP A 265 -16.46 -9.44 -21.59
C ASP A 265 -16.82 -10.02 -20.20
N ASP A 266 -16.65 -11.33 -20.00
CA ASP A 266 -16.98 -12.03 -18.75
C ASP A 266 -16.10 -11.62 -17.55
N ILE A 267 -14.97 -10.93 -17.78
CA ILE A 267 -13.99 -10.50 -16.78
C ILE A 267 -14.04 -8.98 -16.58
N PHE A 268 -14.20 -8.23 -17.67
CA PHE A 268 -14.17 -6.78 -17.74
C PHE A 268 -15.56 -6.28 -18.15
N PHE A 269 -16.35 -5.75 -17.22
CA PHE A 269 -17.71 -5.30 -17.50
C PHE A 269 -18.04 -4.00 -16.78
N ASP A 270 -18.99 -3.24 -17.31
CA ASP A 270 -19.46 -2.02 -16.67
C ASP A 270 -20.14 -2.33 -15.33
N TYR A 271 -19.77 -1.58 -14.29
CA TYR A 271 -20.46 -1.66 -13.01
C TYR A 271 -20.52 -0.33 -12.28
N THR A 272 -21.41 -0.26 -11.31
CA THR A 272 -21.44 0.77 -10.26
C THR A 272 -21.43 0.08 -8.91
N TYR A 273 -20.56 0.53 -8.01
CA TYR A 273 -20.35 0.04 -6.66
C TYR A 273 -20.59 1.16 -5.65
N LEU A 274 -21.19 0.82 -4.52
CA LEU A 274 -21.38 1.70 -3.38
C LEU A 274 -21.20 0.88 -2.09
N GLU A 275 -20.41 1.39 -1.17
CA GLU A 275 -20.23 0.87 0.18
C GLU A 275 -20.46 1.97 1.21
N LEU A 276 -21.13 1.62 2.31
CA LEU A 276 -21.45 2.48 3.43
C LEU A 276 -21.15 1.74 4.74
N GLU A 277 -20.24 2.31 5.54
CA GLU A 277 -19.88 1.77 6.86
C GLU A 277 -19.98 2.85 7.94
N PRO A 278 -21.18 3.15 8.46
CA PRO A 278 -21.32 4.05 9.60
C PRO A 278 -20.98 3.34 10.91
N MET A 279 -19.79 3.61 11.46
CA MET A 279 -19.38 3.03 12.75
C MET A 279 -19.67 3.97 13.92
N VAL A 280 -20.11 3.42 15.05
CA VAL A 280 -20.24 4.16 16.31
C VAL A 280 -19.15 3.64 17.26
N GLN A 281 -18.25 4.53 17.69
CA GLN A 281 -17.13 4.18 18.57
C GLN A 281 -17.14 4.98 19.87
N ARG A 282 -16.56 4.41 20.92
CA ARG A 282 -16.43 5.05 22.23
C ARG A 282 -15.12 4.69 22.91
N ASP A 283 -14.53 5.70 23.53
CA ASP A 283 -13.32 5.55 24.34
C ASP A 283 -13.65 5.09 25.77
N PHE A 284 -12.91 4.09 26.22
CA PHE A 284 -12.90 3.51 27.57
C PHE A 284 -11.44 3.39 28.04
N ASP A 285 -10.96 4.38 28.78
CA ASP A 285 -9.55 4.51 29.16
C ASP A 285 -8.60 4.46 27.94
N SER A 286 -7.81 3.39 27.80
CA SER A 286 -6.88 3.18 26.68
C SER A 286 -7.48 2.37 25.52
N TRP A 287 -8.75 1.97 25.64
CA TRP A 287 -9.48 1.22 24.63
C TRP A 287 -10.45 2.11 23.88
N ARG A 288 -10.59 1.87 22.58
CA ARG A 288 -11.67 2.38 21.74
C ARG A 288 -12.44 1.20 21.17
N LEU A 289 -13.72 1.12 21.49
CA LEU A 289 -14.60 0.05 21.02
C LEU A 289 -15.60 0.62 20.02
N GLY A 290 -15.82 -0.09 18.92
CA GLY A 290 -16.72 0.30 17.85
C GLY A 290 -17.68 -0.79 17.42
N VAL A 291 -18.84 -0.38 16.92
CA VAL A 291 -19.78 -1.26 16.22
C VAL A 291 -20.55 -0.46 15.17
N GLY A 292 -20.81 -1.06 14.02
CA GLY A 292 -21.59 -0.42 12.96
C GLY A 292 -22.11 -1.42 11.93
N PRO A 293 -23.20 -1.12 11.22
CA PRO A 293 -23.59 -1.89 10.06
C PRO A 293 -22.61 -1.64 8.90
N ILE A 294 -22.52 -2.62 8.01
CA ILE A 294 -21.86 -2.53 6.70
C ILE A 294 -22.95 -2.75 5.66
N TYR A 295 -22.96 -1.92 4.63
CA TYR A 295 -23.80 -2.12 3.46
C TYR A 295 -22.95 -1.92 2.21
N SER A 296 -22.96 -2.88 1.29
CA SER A 296 -22.41 -2.69 -0.04
C SER A 296 -23.39 -3.11 -1.12
N SER A 297 -23.25 -2.53 -2.30
CA SER A 297 -24.11 -2.83 -3.44
C SER A 297 -23.33 -2.66 -4.72
N GLN A 298 -23.44 -3.64 -5.60
CA GLN A 298 -22.91 -3.59 -6.95
C GLN A 298 -24.03 -3.80 -7.97
N TRP A 299 -24.02 -3.00 -9.03
CA TRP A 299 -24.94 -3.10 -10.15
C TRP A 299 -24.15 -3.26 -11.45
N ALA A 300 -24.39 -4.36 -12.15
CA ALA A 300 -23.84 -4.67 -13.46
C ALA A 300 -24.98 -5.03 -14.45
N LYS A 301 -24.66 -5.19 -15.73
CA LYS A 301 -25.65 -5.64 -16.73
C LYS A 301 -26.05 -7.10 -16.45
N SER A 302 -27.31 -7.44 -16.65
CA SER A 302 -27.88 -8.76 -16.32
C SER A 302 -27.31 -9.95 -17.12
N GLN A 303 -26.46 -9.68 -18.12
CA GLN A 303 -25.76 -10.73 -18.86
C GLN A 303 -24.56 -11.29 -18.07
N TYR A 304 -24.06 -10.54 -17.08
CA TYR A 304 -22.97 -10.94 -16.19
C TYR A 304 -23.54 -11.51 -14.89
N ALA A 305 -23.90 -12.78 -14.93
CA ALA A 305 -24.55 -13.46 -13.82
C ALA A 305 -23.66 -13.48 -12.56
N GLY A 306 -24.20 -13.02 -11.43
CA GLY A 306 -23.46 -13.01 -10.16
C GLY A 306 -22.66 -11.72 -9.91
N GLU A 307 -22.73 -10.74 -10.83
CA GLU A 307 -22.02 -9.46 -10.67
C GLU A 307 -22.88 -8.36 -10.05
N SER A 308 -24.19 -8.57 -9.94
CA SER A 308 -25.09 -7.63 -9.25
C SER A 308 -25.50 -8.17 -7.88
N PHE A 309 -25.15 -7.47 -6.81
CA PHE A 309 -25.43 -7.91 -5.45
C PHE A 309 -25.75 -6.76 -4.48
N ASN A 310 -26.37 -7.12 -3.36
CA ASN A 310 -26.41 -6.30 -2.16
C ASN A 310 -25.80 -7.10 -1.01
N GLU A 311 -25.03 -6.45 -0.15
CA GLU A 311 -24.37 -7.04 1.00
C GLU A 311 -24.75 -6.30 2.26
N PHE A 312 -24.98 -7.05 3.34
CA PHE A 312 -25.27 -6.52 4.66
C PHE A 312 -24.40 -7.21 5.68
N GLY A 313 -23.73 -6.42 6.52
CA GLY A 313 -22.87 -6.93 7.58
C GLY A 313 -22.91 -6.07 8.83
N ILE A 314 -22.15 -6.51 9.82
CA ILE A 314 -21.87 -5.76 11.05
C ILE A 314 -20.38 -5.85 11.27
N GLY A 315 -19.75 -4.68 11.47
CA GLY A 315 -18.37 -4.56 11.90
C GLY A 315 -18.29 -4.25 13.39
N ILE A 316 -17.30 -4.84 14.06
CA ILE A 316 -16.96 -4.62 15.46
C ILE A 316 -15.47 -4.34 15.54
N SER A 317 -15.10 -3.25 16.21
CA SER A 317 -13.70 -2.85 16.38
C SER A 317 -13.31 -2.74 17.86
N ALA A 318 -12.08 -3.11 18.18
CA ALA A 318 -11.49 -2.99 19.51
C ALA A 318 -10.01 -2.61 19.40
N ASN A 319 -9.73 -1.34 19.70
CA ASN A 319 -8.42 -0.74 19.50
C ASN A 319 -7.82 -0.32 20.82
N HIS A 320 -6.57 -0.70 21.08
CA HIS A 320 -5.81 -0.27 22.23
C HIS A 320 -4.52 0.39 21.78
N LEU A 321 -4.32 1.66 22.18
CA LEU A 321 -3.17 2.46 21.76
C LEU A 321 -2.40 2.97 22.98
N ASN A 322 -1.24 2.37 23.24
CA ASN A 322 -0.23 2.90 24.15
C ASN A 322 1.04 3.22 23.37
N TYR A 323 1.13 4.47 22.89
CA TYR A 323 2.17 4.95 22.00
C TYR A 323 3.57 4.57 22.48
N GLY A 324 4.30 3.83 21.63
CA GLY A 324 5.70 3.47 21.84
C GLY A 324 5.96 2.23 22.68
N VAL A 325 4.91 1.56 23.19
CA VAL A 325 5.05 0.32 23.98
C VAL A 325 4.21 -0.80 23.39
N PHE A 326 2.91 -0.55 23.20
CA PHE A 326 1.98 -1.58 22.76
C PHE A 326 0.81 -0.96 22.01
N TRP A 327 0.50 -1.52 20.86
CA TRP A 327 -0.77 -1.30 20.22
C TRP A 327 -1.40 -2.60 19.75
N LEU A 328 -2.72 -2.62 19.74
CA LEU A 328 -3.55 -3.71 19.26
C LEU A 328 -4.72 -3.10 18.49
N PHE A 329 -4.96 -3.61 17.29
CA PHE A 329 -6.17 -3.39 16.53
C PHE A 329 -6.82 -4.75 16.31
N ALA A 330 -8.12 -4.84 16.54
CA ALA A 330 -8.90 -6.04 16.34
C ALA A 330 -10.24 -5.65 15.76
N ASP A 331 -10.43 -6.00 14.50
CA ASP A 331 -11.65 -5.76 13.74
C ASP A 331 -12.27 -7.11 13.36
N ILE A 332 -13.59 -7.22 13.47
CA ILE A 332 -14.35 -8.39 13.08
C ILE A 332 -15.56 -7.92 12.31
N ASP A 333 -15.64 -8.37 11.06
CA ASP A 333 -16.76 -8.09 10.18
C ASP A 333 -17.42 -9.42 9.82
N PHE A 334 -18.74 -9.46 9.91
CA PHE A 334 -19.49 -10.62 9.43
C PHE A 334 -20.70 -10.13 8.65
N GLY A 335 -20.99 -10.80 7.55
CA GLY A 335 -22.03 -10.35 6.65
C GLY A 335 -22.52 -11.43 5.70
N LYS A 336 -23.55 -11.04 4.97
CA LYS A 336 -24.16 -11.84 3.92
C LYS A 336 -24.39 -11.01 2.66
N ARG A 337 -24.01 -11.58 1.52
CA ARG A 337 -24.22 -11.09 0.16
C ARG A 337 -25.41 -11.79 -0.48
N PHE A 338 -26.20 -11.01 -1.19
CA PHE A 338 -27.41 -11.42 -1.90
C PHE A 338 -27.30 -11.02 -3.37
N PHE A 339 -27.10 -11.99 -4.25
CA PHE A 339 -27.04 -11.78 -5.70
C PHE A 339 -28.45 -11.56 -6.27
N SER A 340 -28.57 -10.65 -7.23
CA SER A 340 -29.87 -10.22 -7.77
C SER A 340 -30.41 -11.12 -8.87
N ASP A 341 -29.52 -11.82 -9.57
CA ASP A 341 -29.77 -12.53 -10.82
C ASP A 341 -29.38 -14.02 -10.77
N VAL A 342 -28.89 -14.49 -9.62
CA VAL A 342 -28.55 -15.89 -9.37
C VAL A 342 -29.29 -16.38 -8.13
N ALA A 343 -29.82 -17.59 -8.18
CA ALA A 343 -30.45 -18.20 -7.00
C ALA A 343 -29.40 -18.41 -5.90
N ASP A 344 -29.76 -18.14 -4.64
CA ASP A 344 -28.93 -18.45 -3.46
C ASP A 344 -28.79 -19.98 -3.35
N THR A 345 -27.73 -20.52 -3.96
CA THR A 345 -27.34 -21.94 -3.90
C THR A 345 -26.06 -22.08 -3.09
N GLU A 346 -25.73 -23.30 -2.62
CA GLU A 346 -24.43 -23.57 -1.97
C GLU A 346 -23.20 -23.32 -2.89
N GLU A 347 -23.41 -23.01 -4.17
CA GLU A 347 -22.36 -22.77 -5.16
C GLU A 347 -21.90 -21.30 -5.21
N PHE A 348 -22.67 -20.36 -4.66
CA PHE A 348 -22.38 -18.92 -4.71
C PHE A 348 -21.98 -18.32 -3.35
N LEU A 349 -21.03 -17.39 -3.39
CA LEU A 349 -20.36 -16.75 -2.26
C LEU A 349 -21.31 -15.84 -1.47
N SER A 350 -22.04 -16.37 -0.49
CA SER A 350 -23.03 -15.58 0.24
C SER A 350 -22.59 -15.14 1.63
N ASP A 351 -21.98 -15.99 2.46
CA ASP A 351 -21.65 -15.63 3.85
C ASP A 351 -20.14 -15.44 4.04
N TYR A 352 -19.74 -14.40 4.78
CA TYR A 352 -18.35 -14.17 5.17
C TYR A 352 -18.21 -13.79 6.65
N VAL A 353 -17.07 -14.20 7.22
CA VAL A 353 -16.55 -13.68 8.48
C VAL A 353 -15.10 -13.31 8.25
N PHE A 354 -14.83 -12.00 8.27
CA PHE A 354 -13.51 -11.43 8.21
C PHE A 354 -13.07 -11.05 9.62
N VAL A 355 -11.86 -11.46 9.99
CA VAL A 355 -11.22 -11.04 11.24
C VAL A 355 -9.91 -10.40 10.84
N ASP A 356 -9.60 -9.22 11.36
CA ASP A 356 -8.27 -8.63 11.25
C ASP A 356 -7.76 -8.27 12.64
N VAL A 357 -6.73 -8.99 13.08
CA VAL A 357 -6.06 -8.72 14.35
C VAL A 357 -4.61 -8.41 14.06
N SER A 358 -4.19 -7.20 14.43
CA SER A 358 -2.80 -6.77 14.33
C SER A 358 -2.33 -6.16 15.65
N GLY A 359 -1.10 -6.46 16.03
CA GLY A 359 -0.51 -5.95 17.25
C GLY A 359 0.98 -5.79 17.15
N MET A 360 1.51 -4.81 17.87
CA MET A 360 2.94 -4.59 18.00
C MET A 360 3.32 -4.32 19.44
N VAL A 361 4.41 -4.93 19.87
CA VAL A 361 5.05 -4.68 21.17
C VAL A 361 6.45 -4.16 20.93
N SER A 362 6.81 -3.09 21.63
CA SER A 362 8.11 -2.45 21.55
C SER A 362 8.81 -2.47 22.91
N VAL A 363 10.01 -3.05 22.97
CA VAL A 363 10.80 -3.17 24.20
C VAL A 363 12.18 -2.54 24.00
N TRP A 364 12.54 -1.61 24.89
CA TRP A 364 13.89 -1.05 24.96
C TRP A 364 14.75 -1.87 25.93
N PHE A 365 15.74 -2.59 25.40
CA PHE A 365 16.69 -3.33 26.23
C PHE A 365 17.87 -2.47 26.70
N ALA A 366 18.17 -1.40 25.95
CA ALA A 366 19.18 -0.40 26.29
C ALA A 366 18.76 0.96 25.73
N LYS A 367 19.45 2.05 26.11
CA LYS A 367 19.15 3.41 25.63
C LYS A 367 19.15 3.57 24.10
N LYS A 368 19.82 2.67 23.38
CA LYS A 368 20.02 2.70 21.93
C LYS A 368 19.57 1.40 21.23
N ILE A 369 19.00 0.44 21.96
CA ILE A 369 18.60 -0.86 21.41
C ILE A 369 17.12 -1.07 21.71
N ARG A 370 16.34 -1.21 20.63
CA ARG A 370 14.91 -1.47 20.66
C ARG A 370 14.62 -2.77 19.92
N ALA A 371 13.72 -3.59 20.46
CA ALA A 371 13.10 -4.67 19.71
C ALA A 371 11.62 -4.43 19.52
N ASP A 372 11.15 -4.73 18.32
CA ASP A 372 9.76 -4.63 17.91
C ASP A 372 9.27 -6.02 17.49
N LEU A 373 8.23 -6.52 18.14
CA LEU A 373 7.51 -7.71 17.71
C LEU A 373 6.19 -7.25 17.09
N SER A 374 5.97 -7.57 15.82
CA SER A 374 4.73 -7.31 15.10
C SER A 374 4.08 -8.62 14.72
N VAL A 375 2.78 -8.74 14.96
CA VAL A 375 1.96 -9.89 14.56
C VAL A 375 0.73 -9.38 13.84
N SER A 376 0.36 -10.02 12.74
CA SER A 376 -0.97 -9.87 12.15
C SER A 376 -1.58 -11.22 11.82
N TYR A 377 -2.90 -11.29 11.91
CA TYR A 377 -3.70 -12.45 11.58
C TYR A 377 -5.02 -11.97 11.01
N SER A 378 -5.20 -12.23 9.71
CA SER A 378 -6.33 -11.69 8.95
C SER A 378 -7.00 -12.82 8.14
N PRO A 379 -7.76 -13.74 8.78
CA PRO A 379 -8.53 -14.74 8.07
C PRO A 379 -9.84 -14.18 7.51
N GLU A 380 -10.26 -14.76 6.39
CA GLU A 380 -11.58 -14.60 5.81
C GLU A 380 -12.18 -16.00 5.66
N TRP A 381 -13.27 -16.25 6.37
CA TRP A 381 -13.99 -17.52 6.31
C TRP A 381 -15.27 -17.35 5.54
N HIS A 382 -15.50 -18.27 4.60
CA HIS A 382 -16.74 -18.36 3.84
C HIS A 382 -17.50 -19.62 4.22
N ALA A 383 -18.78 -19.69 3.84
CA ALA A 383 -19.59 -20.91 3.99
C ALA A 383 -18.90 -22.13 3.34
N ARG A 384 -18.26 -21.92 2.17
CA ARG A 384 -17.45 -22.93 1.50
C ARG A 384 -15.98 -22.84 1.93
N LYS A 385 -15.52 -23.85 2.67
CA LYS A 385 -14.14 -23.91 3.21
C LYS A 385 -13.03 -23.85 2.19
N GLY A 386 -13.31 -24.20 0.93
CA GLY A 386 -12.34 -24.13 -0.17
C GLY A 386 -11.91 -22.70 -0.50
N ASP A 387 -12.74 -21.73 -0.11
CA ASP A 387 -12.58 -20.32 -0.46
C ASP A 387 -12.01 -19.51 0.72
N ASN A 388 -11.78 -20.15 1.88
CA ASN A 388 -11.24 -19.48 3.05
C ASN A 388 -9.84 -18.94 2.78
N ILE A 389 -9.68 -17.63 2.86
CA ILE A 389 -8.40 -16.95 2.73
C ILE A 389 -7.83 -16.77 4.13
N GLN A 390 -6.51 -16.90 4.27
CA GLN A 390 -5.85 -16.62 5.53
C GLN A 390 -4.50 -16.01 5.27
N THR A 391 -4.29 -14.84 5.87
CA THR A 391 -2.98 -14.18 5.93
C THR A 391 -2.53 -14.10 7.38
N SER A 392 -1.28 -14.45 7.62
CA SER A 392 -0.64 -14.34 8.92
C SER A 392 0.78 -13.82 8.77
N TYR A 393 1.19 -12.95 9.68
CA TYR A 393 2.50 -12.33 9.69
C TYR A 393 3.05 -12.33 11.10
N ILE A 394 4.32 -12.67 11.23
CA ILE A 394 5.09 -12.43 12.45
C ILE A 394 6.45 -11.87 12.07
N SER A 395 6.86 -10.81 12.77
CA SER A 395 8.14 -10.17 12.56
C SER A 395 8.74 -9.72 13.88
N LEU A 396 10.00 -10.05 14.07
CA LEU A 396 10.82 -9.57 15.16
C LEU A 396 11.96 -8.74 14.58
N GLU A 397 12.00 -7.47 14.93
CA GLU A 397 13.02 -6.53 14.49
C GLU A 397 13.82 -6.01 15.68
N VAL A 398 15.15 -5.99 15.56
CA VAL A 398 16.05 -5.41 16.56
C VAL A 398 16.81 -4.25 15.92
N ARG A 399 16.58 -3.04 16.43
CA ARG A 399 17.19 -1.80 15.92
C ARG A 399 18.22 -1.26 16.88
N TYR A 400 19.35 -0.82 16.33
CA TYR A 400 20.31 0.02 17.04
C TYR A 400 20.24 1.46 16.50
N GLU A 401 19.94 2.41 17.39
CA GLU A 401 19.84 3.84 17.07
C GLU A 401 21.09 4.57 17.58
N PHE A 402 21.96 5.05 16.68
CA PHE A 402 23.00 5.99 17.06
C PHE A 402 22.32 7.30 17.48
N GLY A 403 22.72 7.84 18.64
CA GLY A 403 22.07 9.01 19.23
C GLY A 403 22.34 10.28 18.42
N LYS A 404 21.42 11.25 18.55
CA LYS A 404 21.64 12.65 18.15
C LYS A 404 22.82 13.28 18.85
#